data_AF-A0A409WBQ6-F1
#
_entry.id   AF-A0A409WBQ6-F1
#
_cell.length_a   1.000
_cell.length_b   1.000
_cell.length_c   1.000
_cell.angle_alpha   90.00
_cell.angle_beta   90.00
_cell.angle_gamma   90.00
#
_symmetry.space_group_name_H-M   'P 1'
#
loop_
_entity.id
_entity.type
_entity.pdbx_description
1 polymer ?
#
loop_
_entity_poly.entity_id
_entity_poly.type
_entity_poly.pdbx_seq_one_letter_code
_entity_poly.pdbx_strand_id
1 'polypeptide(L)'
;MSTGLPDSHPAVHQHAGTKCPVTGQNAHGFCAPQEGDIRSPCPALNTMANHGYIPRDGKNLSASAIKTGLQECYGLSTPLAAFLTYVGFLILGKFRPISLHDIGVHGKIEHNASLVHGDTPEGEVYAPIKIHQDLLDKFLQQDVKPSKAEVEATAGGADIEKKWLLNFEDVARARVRREKECHPVNAVHQEIARGEMAIILGVWETQAEGGGKVGAPAEWIRRWLGEERLPDGWSPTRVQGFFDVVKRAKSIKLTADKFRAEEAAQKKEK
;
A
#
# COMPACT_ATOMS: atom_id res chain seq x y z
N MET A 1 23.87 32.62 7.26
CA MET A 1 22.62 33.33 7.60
C MET A 1 21.56 32.26 7.79
N SER A 2 20.98 32.18 8.99
CA SER A 2 20.03 31.14 9.38
C SER A 2 18.74 31.30 8.58
N THR A 3 18.42 30.35 7.72
CA THR A 3 17.11 30.23 7.06
C THR A 3 16.12 29.68 8.10
N GLY A 4 15.76 30.52 9.07
CA GLY A 4 14.85 30.16 10.15
C GLY A 4 13.45 29.99 9.60
N LEU A 5 13.11 28.75 9.24
CA LEU A 5 11.73 28.36 8.98
C LEU A 5 10.91 28.52 10.29
N PRO A 6 9.59 28.78 10.21
CA PRO A 6 8.74 28.91 11.40
C PRO A 6 8.85 27.71 12.35
N ASP A 7 8.59 27.87 13.65
CA ASP A 7 8.61 26.77 14.63
C ASP A 7 7.61 25.64 14.31
N SER A 8 6.56 25.95 13.53
CA SER A 8 5.59 24.99 13.01
C SER A 8 6.07 24.26 11.75
N HIS A 9 7.17 24.69 11.14
CA HIS A 9 7.76 24.03 10.00
C HIS A 9 8.51 22.78 10.47
N PRO A 10 8.30 21.61 9.86
CA PRO A 10 9.08 20.43 10.21
C PRO A 10 10.56 20.75 10.05
N ALA A 11 11.35 20.45 11.09
CA ALA A 11 12.79 20.69 11.08
C ALA A 11 13.42 19.95 9.90
N VAL A 12 14.00 20.69 8.95
CA VAL A 12 14.76 20.10 7.84
C VAL A 12 16.00 19.46 8.42
N HIS A 13 16.17 18.16 8.19
CA HIS A 13 17.31 17.39 8.65
C HIS A 13 17.65 16.31 7.64
N GLN A 14 18.83 15.72 7.78
CA GLN A 14 19.26 14.62 6.92
C GLN A 14 19.01 13.29 7.60
N HIS A 15 18.46 12.35 6.85
CA HIS A 15 18.36 10.97 7.27
C HIS A 15 19.65 10.22 6.99
N ALA A 16 20.11 9.45 7.98
CA ALA A 16 21.20 8.50 7.84
C ALA A 16 20.82 7.19 8.54
N GLY A 17 20.65 6.12 7.77
CA GLY A 17 20.15 4.85 8.29
C GLY A 17 18.71 4.95 8.80
N THR A 18 18.39 4.25 9.88
CA THR A 18 17.01 4.08 10.38
C THR A 18 16.55 5.15 11.38
N LYS A 19 17.46 5.99 11.88
CA LYS A 19 17.17 6.96 12.95
C LYS A 19 16.82 8.33 12.40
N CYS A 20 15.99 9.05 13.16
CA CYS A 20 15.60 10.43 12.86
C CYS A 20 15.65 11.27 14.15
N PRO A 21 16.24 12.48 14.13
CA PRO A 21 16.27 13.34 15.31
C PRO A 21 14.88 13.80 15.76
N VAL A 22 13.90 13.88 14.86
CA VAL A 22 12.55 14.38 15.19
C VAL A 22 11.67 13.30 15.85
N THR A 23 12.02 12.01 15.71
CA THR A 23 11.28 10.91 16.34
C THR A 23 11.76 10.61 17.76
N GLY A 24 12.85 11.25 18.20
CA GLY A 24 13.40 11.11 19.54
C GLY A 24 13.68 9.64 19.91
N GLN A 25 13.08 9.18 21.00
CA GLN A 25 13.25 7.80 21.49
C GLN A 25 12.39 6.77 20.74
N ASN A 26 11.40 7.20 19.96
CA ASN A 26 10.62 6.30 19.14
C ASN A 26 11.40 5.95 17.87
N ALA A 27 12.11 4.81 17.90
CA ALA A 27 12.90 4.33 16.76
C ALA A 27 12.05 4.20 15.48
N HIS A 28 10.77 3.85 15.63
CA HIS A 28 9.83 3.69 14.53
C HIS A 28 8.76 4.80 14.43
N GLY A 29 9.06 5.97 14.99
CA GLY A 29 8.22 7.15 14.83
C GLY A 29 8.13 7.56 13.36
N PHE A 30 6.99 8.12 12.98
CA PHE A 30 6.81 8.66 11.63
C PHE A 30 7.70 9.90 11.44
N CYS A 31 8.40 9.94 10.32
CA CYS A 31 9.00 11.14 9.78
C CYS A 31 8.76 11.15 8.28
N ALA A 32 8.20 12.25 7.76
CA ALA A 32 8.05 12.46 6.34
C ALA A 32 9.42 12.45 5.63
N PRO A 33 9.49 12.02 4.34
CA PRO A 33 10.72 12.09 3.56
C PRO A 33 11.26 13.53 3.53
N GLN A 34 12.57 13.66 3.64
CA GLN A 34 13.30 14.92 3.56
C GLN A 34 13.91 15.11 2.16
N GLU A 35 14.46 16.30 1.90
CA GLU A 35 15.17 16.55 0.65
C GLU A 35 16.34 15.56 0.47
N GLY A 36 16.39 14.92 -0.69
CA GLY A 36 17.41 13.92 -1.03
C GLY A 36 17.07 12.48 -0.63
N ASP A 37 15.98 12.24 0.11
CA ASP A 37 15.46 10.90 0.35
C ASP A 37 14.83 10.33 -0.92
N ILE A 38 14.98 9.01 -1.12
CA ILE A 38 14.44 8.31 -2.28
C ILE A 38 13.19 7.53 -1.88
N ARG A 39 12.15 7.60 -2.71
CA ARG A 39 10.90 6.83 -2.57
C ARG A 39 10.58 6.10 -3.88
N SER A 40 9.60 5.20 -3.79
CA SER A 40 9.18 4.27 -4.85
C SER A 40 7.68 4.44 -5.16
N PRO A 41 7.11 3.73 -6.15
CA PRO A 41 5.65 3.60 -6.26
C PRO A 41 5.05 2.59 -5.27
N CYS A 42 5.86 2.00 -4.38
CA CYS A 42 5.40 1.01 -3.40
C CYS A 42 5.12 1.68 -2.03
N PRO A 43 3.84 1.85 -1.63
CA PRO A 43 3.50 2.49 -0.36
C PRO A 43 4.02 1.71 0.86
N ALA A 44 4.17 0.38 0.76
CA ALA A 44 4.68 -0.44 1.85
C ALA A 44 6.14 -0.09 2.19
N LEU A 45 7.01 -0.07 1.17
CA LEU A 45 8.42 0.22 1.36
C LEU A 45 8.66 1.68 1.73
N ASN A 46 7.89 2.60 1.15
CA ASN A 46 7.96 4.00 1.51
C ASN A 46 7.54 4.24 2.97
N THR A 47 6.47 3.59 3.42
CA THR A 47 6.04 3.62 4.83
C THR A 47 7.13 3.06 5.75
N MET A 48 7.74 1.93 5.39
CA MET A 48 8.86 1.37 6.16
C MET A 48 10.03 2.34 6.28
N ALA A 49 10.37 3.08 5.21
CA ALA A 49 11.39 4.12 5.25
C ALA A 49 10.95 5.31 6.12
N ASN A 50 9.71 5.79 5.98
CA ASN A 50 9.16 6.90 6.79
C ASN A 50 9.07 6.54 8.29
N HIS A 51 9.05 5.25 8.62
CA HIS A 51 9.05 4.74 10.00
C HIS A 51 10.39 4.10 10.40
N GLY A 52 11.46 4.22 9.62
CA GLY A 52 12.79 3.72 10.01
C GLY A 52 12.89 2.20 10.21
N TYR A 53 11.98 1.40 9.63
CA TYR A 53 12.14 -0.07 9.55
C TYR A 53 13.20 -0.47 8.50
N ILE A 54 13.43 0.41 7.54
CA ILE A 54 14.56 0.40 6.62
C ILE A 54 15.21 1.80 6.64
N PRO A 55 16.43 1.97 6.10
CA PRO A 55 17.04 3.29 5.95
C PRO A 55 16.05 4.35 5.44
N ARG A 56 15.89 5.44 6.20
CA ARG A 56 14.88 6.48 5.97
C ARG A 56 15.16 7.27 4.68
N ASP A 57 16.42 7.31 4.27
CA ASP A 57 16.87 7.89 3.01
C ASP A 57 16.50 7.05 1.77
N GLY A 58 16.01 5.83 1.96
CA GLY A 58 15.63 4.91 0.89
C GLY A 58 16.79 4.42 0.03
N LYS A 59 18.03 4.48 0.54
CA LYS A 59 19.25 4.12 -0.20
C LYS A 59 19.93 2.89 0.41
N ASN A 60 20.78 2.23 -0.40
CA ASN A 60 21.62 1.10 0.00
C ASN A 60 20.87 -0.02 0.76
N LEU A 61 19.68 -0.35 0.28
CA LEU A 61 18.79 -1.33 0.88
C LEU A 61 19.19 -2.75 0.47
N SER A 62 19.73 -3.52 1.41
CA SER A 62 20.01 -4.94 1.18
C SER A 62 18.71 -5.76 1.20
N ALA A 63 18.70 -6.89 0.51
CA ALA A 63 17.58 -7.84 0.56
C ALA A 63 17.28 -8.30 2.00
N SER A 64 18.32 -8.47 2.83
CA SER A 64 18.10 -8.82 4.24
C SER A 64 17.42 -7.69 5.02
N ALA A 65 17.79 -6.43 4.78
CA ALA A 65 17.19 -5.29 5.47
C ALA A 65 15.70 -5.13 5.09
N ILE A 66 15.37 -5.25 3.80
CA ILE A 66 13.97 -5.20 3.33
C ILE A 66 13.17 -6.37 3.91
N LYS A 67 13.72 -7.60 3.87
CA LYS A 67 13.05 -8.76 4.47
C LYS A 67 12.76 -8.54 5.94
N THR A 68 13.75 -8.16 6.75
CA THR A 68 13.56 -7.91 8.19
C THR A 68 12.54 -6.80 8.42
N GLY A 69 12.64 -5.70 7.68
CA GLY A 69 11.69 -4.59 7.79
C GLY A 69 10.25 -5.00 7.46
N LEU A 70 10.02 -5.88 6.47
CA LEU A 70 8.69 -6.42 6.17
C LEU A 70 8.13 -7.25 7.34
N GLN A 71 8.99 -8.02 8.01
CA GLN A 71 8.59 -8.83 9.16
C GLN A 71 8.25 -7.93 10.37
N GLU A 72 9.10 -6.97 10.67
CA GLU A 72 8.96 -6.08 11.84
C GLU A 72 7.87 -5.02 11.66
N CYS A 73 7.75 -4.44 10.46
CA CYS A 73 6.76 -3.41 10.16
C CYS A 73 5.36 -3.99 9.99
N TYR A 74 5.23 -5.08 9.23
CA TYR A 74 3.92 -5.60 8.79
C TYR A 74 3.55 -6.96 9.37
N GLY A 75 4.41 -7.57 10.18
CA GLY A 75 4.16 -8.91 10.71
C GLY A 75 4.15 -9.98 9.61
N LEU A 76 4.89 -9.80 8.51
CA LEU A 76 4.92 -10.83 7.47
C LEU A 76 5.67 -12.07 7.97
N SER A 77 5.16 -13.26 7.63
CA SER A 77 5.87 -14.51 7.90
C SER A 77 7.22 -14.55 7.18
N THR A 78 8.21 -15.24 7.75
CA THR A 78 9.54 -15.41 7.12
C THR A 78 9.47 -15.90 5.68
N PRO A 79 8.67 -16.93 5.32
CA PRO A 79 8.56 -17.40 3.94
C PRO A 79 8.00 -16.33 3.01
N LEU A 80 6.96 -15.61 3.42
CA LEU A 80 6.36 -14.54 2.61
C LEU A 80 7.34 -13.37 2.41
N ALA A 81 7.96 -12.88 3.48
CA ALA A 81 8.92 -11.77 3.41
C ALA A 81 10.15 -12.13 2.56
N ALA A 82 10.68 -13.35 2.71
CA ALA A 82 11.79 -13.84 1.89
C ALA A 82 11.37 -13.96 0.41
N PHE A 83 10.20 -14.53 0.13
CA PHE A 83 9.68 -14.63 -1.23
C PHE A 83 9.57 -13.26 -1.89
N LEU A 84 8.85 -12.31 -1.28
CA LEU A 84 8.66 -10.97 -1.83
C LEU A 84 9.99 -10.26 -2.10
N THR A 85 10.93 -10.39 -1.16
CA THR A 85 12.19 -9.66 -1.25
C THR A 85 13.15 -10.28 -2.25
N TYR A 86 13.48 -11.57 -2.10
CA TYR A 86 14.51 -12.20 -2.95
C TYR A 86 14.01 -12.41 -4.38
N VAL A 87 12.73 -12.77 -4.58
CA VAL A 87 12.16 -12.84 -5.94
C VAL A 87 12.06 -11.44 -6.55
N GLY A 88 11.73 -10.42 -5.76
CA GLY A 88 11.75 -9.03 -6.22
C GLY A 88 13.13 -8.60 -6.73
N PHE A 89 14.20 -8.91 -5.99
CA PHE A 89 15.58 -8.63 -6.43
C PHE A 89 15.94 -9.37 -7.73
N LEU A 90 15.50 -10.63 -7.88
CA LEU A 90 15.70 -11.40 -9.11
C LEU A 90 14.97 -10.78 -10.30
N ILE A 91 13.70 -10.38 -10.13
CA ILE A 91 12.90 -9.71 -11.18
C ILE A 91 13.57 -8.41 -11.62
N LEU A 92 14.09 -7.63 -10.66
CA LEU A 92 14.84 -6.40 -10.93
C LEU A 92 16.24 -6.65 -11.53
N GLY A 93 16.74 -7.88 -11.51
CA GLY A 93 18.11 -8.21 -11.95
C GLY A 93 19.19 -7.63 -11.03
N LYS A 94 18.89 -7.46 -9.74
CA LYS A 94 19.78 -6.80 -8.77
C LYS A 94 20.36 -7.83 -7.80
N PHE A 95 21.69 -7.86 -7.72
CA PHE A 95 22.46 -8.70 -6.79
C PHE A 95 23.22 -7.89 -5.73
N ARG A 96 23.00 -6.58 -5.71
CA ARG A 96 23.59 -5.61 -4.77
C ARG A 96 22.46 -4.81 -4.10
N PRO A 97 22.73 -4.13 -2.98
CA PRO A 97 21.76 -3.24 -2.36
C PRO A 97 21.17 -2.25 -3.38
N ILE A 98 19.87 -1.98 -3.25
CA ILE A 98 19.11 -1.12 -4.16
C ILE A 98 18.74 0.20 -3.48
N SER A 99 18.28 1.16 -4.26
CA SER A 99 17.50 2.29 -3.77
C SER A 99 16.01 2.02 -3.97
N LEU A 100 15.13 2.72 -3.25
CA LEU A 100 13.68 2.63 -3.47
C LEU A 100 13.27 3.01 -4.90
N HIS A 101 14.03 3.87 -5.57
CA HIS A 101 13.80 4.23 -6.97
C HIS A 101 13.86 3.01 -7.91
N ASP A 102 14.71 2.03 -7.63
CA ASP A 102 14.84 0.82 -8.45
C ASP A 102 13.56 -0.03 -8.49
N ILE A 103 12.67 0.11 -7.50
CA ILE A 103 11.37 -0.57 -7.49
C ILE A 103 10.45 -0.04 -8.60
N GLY A 104 10.64 1.21 -9.02
CA GLY A 104 9.81 1.89 -10.02
C GLY A 104 10.15 1.58 -11.47
N VAL A 105 11.08 0.65 -11.76
CA VAL A 105 11.38 0.26 -13.16
C VAL A 105 10.16 -0.42 -13.78
N HIS A 106 9.62 0.17 -14.83
CA HIS A 106 8.38 -0.27 -15.45
C HIS A 106 8.49 -1.66 -16.10
N GLY A 107 7.44 -2.46 -15.93
CA GLY A 107 7.33 -3.81 -16.49
C GLY A 107 8.18 -4.86 -15.76
N LYS A 108 8.74 -4.51 -14.59
CA LYS A 108 9.41 -5.44 -13.67
C LYS A 108 8.46 -5.89 -12.58
N ILE A 109 8.48 -5.16 -11.46
CA ILE A 109 7.48 -5.30 -10.40
C ILE A 109 6.40 -4.24 -10.64
N GLU A 110 6.83 -3.01 -10.90
CA GLU A 110 5.97 -1.89 -11.27
C GLU A 110 5.20 -2.17 -12.56
N HIS A 111 3.93 -1.77 -12.56
CA HIS A 111 2.99 -1.99 -13.66
C HIS A 111 1.90 -0.91 -13.71
N ASN A 112 1.32 -0.75 -14.90
CA ASN A 112 0.15 0.11 -15.13
C ASN A 112 -1.07 -0.28 -14.29
N ALA A 113 -2.05 0.60 -14.22
CA ALA A 113 -3.27 0.44 -13.43
C ALA A 113 -3.00 0.24 -11.92
N SER A 114 -2.00 0.94 -11.37
CA SER A 114 -1.83 1.08 -9.91
C SER A 114 -3.05 1.76 -9.29
N LEU A 115 -3.31 1.53 -7.99
CA LEU A 115 -4.50 2.09 -7.34
C LEU A 115 -4.47 3.62 -7.20
N VAL A 116 -3.30 4.19 -6.88
CA VAL A 116 -3.14 5.61 -6.56
C VAL A 116 -2.03 6.32 -7.34
N HIS A 117 -1.37 5.62 -8.26
CA HIS A 117 -0.37 6.18 -9.18
C HIS A 117 -0.89 6.17 -10.61
N GLY A 118 -0.40 7.11 -11.41
CA GLY A 118 -0.59 7.09 -12.86
C GLY A 118 0.23 6.00 -13.52
N ASP A 119 -0.16 5.63 -14.75
CA ASP A 119 0.64 4.74 -15.58
C ASP A 119 2.00 5.35 -15.91
N THR A 120 2.99 4.51 -16.17
CA THR A 120 4.29 4.97 -16.69
C THR A 120 4.08 5.58 -18.07
N PRO A 121 4.49 6.85 -18.31
CA PRO A 121 4.36 7.47 -19.62
C PRO A 121 5.12 6.70 -20.70
N GLU A 122 4.63 6.76 -21.93
CA GLU A 122 5.29 6.11 -23.05
C GLU A 122 6.73 6.61 -23.22
N GLY A 123 7.67 5.68 -23.33
CA GLY A 123 9.10 5.98 -23.46
C GLY A 123 9.86 6.17 -22.15
N GLU A 124 9.16 6.29 -21.01
CA GLU A 124 9.80 6.39 -19.69
C GLU A 124 10.16 5.02 -19.11
N VAL A 125 11.29 4.97 -18.40
CA VAL A 125 11.78 3.74 -17.75
C VAL A 125 11.20 3.58 -16.34
N TYR A 126 10.92 4.69 -15.67
CA TYR A 126 10.49 4.72 -14.28
C TYR A 126 9.08 5.30 -14.13
N ALA A 127 8.29 4.67 -13.28
CA ALA A 127 6.94 5.12 -13.00
C ALA A 127 6.89 6.40 -12.16
N PRO A 128 5.83 7.22 -12.33
CA PRO A 128 5.59 8.34 -11.45
C PRO A 128 5.25 7.85 -10.03
N ILE A 129 5.94 8.40 -9.03
CA ILE A 129 5.69 8.08 -7.60
C ILE A 129 4.65 8.99 -6.95
N LYS A 130 4.10 9.96 -7.70
CA LYS A 130 3.10 10.90 -7.19
C LYS A 130 1.83 10.14 -6.79
N ILE A 131 1.37 10.34 -5.57
CA ILE A 131 0.07 9.86 -5.11
C ILE A 131 -1.01 10.80 -5.65
N HIS A 132 -1.92 10.25 -6.45
CA HIS A 132 -3.08 10.96 -6.99
C HIS A 132 -4.24 10.88 -6.01
N GLN A 133 -4.52 12.00 -5.33
CA GLN A 133 -5.60 12.09 -4.35
C GLN A 133 -6.97 11.78 -4.94
N ASP A 134 -7.20 12.15 -6.21
CA ASP A 134 -8.44 11.82 -6.91
C ASP A 134 -8.62 10.32 -7.14
N LEU A 135 -7.54 9.57 -7.36
CA LEU A 135 -7.58 8.10 -7.47
C LEU A 135 -7.82 7.44 -6.11
N LEU A 136 -7.19 7.97 -5.05
CA LEU A 136 -7.44 7.52 -3.67
C LEU A 136 -8.89 7.77 -3.25
N ASP A 137 -9.43 8.95 -3.55
CA ASP A 137 -10.82 9.27 -3.28
C ASP A 137 -11.77 8.39 -4.08
N LYS A 138 -11.53 8.17 -5.37
CA LYS A 138 -12.33 7.22 -6.16
C LYS A 138 -12.30 5.82 -5.55
N PHE A 139 -11.13 5.35 -5.12
CA PHE A 139 -11.02 4.05 -4.48
C PHE A 139 -11.89 3.97 -3.21
N LEU A 140 -11.73 4.91 -2.29
CA LEU A 140 -12.40 4.88 -0.99
C LEU A 140 -13.89 5.26 -1.04
N GLN A 141 -14.31 6.09 -1.99
CA GLN A 141 -15.67 6.61 -2.06
C GLN A 141 -16.53 5.87 -3.09
N GLN A 142 -15.94 5.34 -4.17
CA GLN A 142 -16.69 4.67 -5.25
C GLN A 142 -16.56 3.15 -5.17
N ASP A 143 -15.35 2.61 -4.96
CA ASP A 143 -15.12 1.16 -5.02
C ASP A 143 -15.41 0.48 -3.68
N VAL A 144 -15.14 1.15 -2.56
CA VAL A 144 -15.54 0.65 -1.25
C VAL A 144 -17.05 0.75 -1.10
N LYS A 145 -17.69 -0.41 -0.93
CA LYS A 145 -19.12 -0.56 -0.65
C LYS A 145 -19.27 -1.10 0.76
N PRO A 146 -19.58 -0.21 1.70
CA PRO A 146 -19.79 -0.66 3.05
C PRO A 146 -21.11 -1.44 3.22
N SER A 147 -21.17 -2.28 4.24
CA SER A 147 -22.38 -3.01 4.62
C SER A 147 -23.33 -2.14 5.45
N LYS A 148 -24.63 -2.46 5.44
CA LYS A 148 -25.65 -1.73 6.22
C LYS A 148 -25.35 -1.73 7.73
N ALA A 149 -24.83 -2.83 8.26
CA ALA A 149 -24.46 -2.97 9.67
C ALA A 149 -23.31 -2.04 10.10
N GLU A 150 -22.45 -1.61 9.17
CA GLU A 150 -21.37 -0.65 9.45
C GLU A 150 -21.84 0.82 9.43
N VAL A 151 -23.03 1.12 8.87
CA VAL A 151 -23.63 2.47 8.91
C VAL A 151 -24.22 2.78 10.28
N GLU A 152 -24.70 1.76 10.99
CA GLU A 152 -25.57 1.89 12.17
C GLU A 152 -24.82 2.00 13.51
N ALA A 153 -23.50 1.74 13.54
CA ALA A 153 -22.68 1.67 14.77
C ALA A 153 -22.38 3.02 15.45
N THR A 154 -23.01 4.11 15.03
CA THR A 154 -22.79 5.42 15.65
C THR A 154 -24.07 6.24 15.62
N ALA A 155 -24.85 6.12 16.69
CA ALA A 155 -25.83 7.13 17.08
C ALA A 155 -25.62 7.41 18.57
N GLY A 156 -24.67 8.30 18.88
CA GLY A 156 -24.41 8.74 20.26
C GLY A 156 -23.14 9.56 20.43
N GLY A 157 -23.21 10.86 20.19
CA GLY A 157 -22.16 11.83 20.57
C GLY A 157 -21.31 12.33 19.39
N ALA A 158 -20.86 13.57 19.49
CA ALA A 158 -20.18 14.34 18.45
C ALA A 158 -18.93 13.63 17.88
N ASP A 159 -18.73 13.75 16.57
CA ASP A 159 -17.68 13.16 15.73
C ASP A 159 -17.75 11.64 15.53
N ILE A 160 -18.72 11.23 14.71
CA ILE A 160 -18.79 9.91 14.12
C ILE A 160 -17.70 9.79 13.05
N GLU A 161 -16.52 9.30 13.44
CA GLU A 161 -15.57 8.77 12.48
C GLU A 161 -16.18 7.49 11.89
N LYS A 162 -16.62 7.59 10.64
CA LYS A 162 -17.28 6.53 9.88
C LYS A 162 -16.32 5.35 9.66
N LYS A 163 -16.32 4.35 10.55
CA LYS A 163 -15.41 3.18 10.51
C LYS A 163 -15.98 2.05 9.67
N TRP A 164 -15.76 2.11 8.36
CA TRP A 164 -16.14 1.03 7.45
C TRP A 164 -14.92 0.17 7.11
N LEU A 165 -15.16 -1.12 6.87
CA LEU A 165 -14.13 -2.05 6.46
C LEU A 165 -14.10 -2.20 4.95
N LEU A 166 -12.88 -2.30 4.43
CA LEU A 166 -12.54 -2.56 3.04
C LEU A 166 -12.12 -4.02 2.91
N ASN A 167 -12.73 -4.77 2.00
CA ASN A 167 -12.43 -6.19 1.80
C ASN A 167 -12.03 -6.52 0.35
N PHE A 168 -11.86 -7.80 0.05
CA PHE A 168 -11.44 -8.25 -1.27
C PHE A 168 -12.41 -7.89 -2.40
N GLU A 169 -13.71 -7.73 -2.12
CA GLU A 169 -14.69 -7.32 -3.13
C GLU A 169 -14.53 -5.85 -3.51
N ASP A 170 -14.22 -4.99 -2.53
CA ASP A 170 -13.93 -3.57 -2.74
C ASP A 170 -12.67 -3.40 -3.61
N VAL A 171 -11.62 -4.16 -3.30
CA VAL A 171 -10.40 -4.21 -4.13
C VAL A 171 -10.71 -4.73 -5.53
N ALA A 172 -11.53 -5.78 -5.66
CA ALA A 172 -11.89 -6.32 -6.97
C ALA A 172 -12.60 -5.29 -7.86
N ARG A 173 -13.51 -4.47 -7.29
CA ARG A 173 -14.13 -3.34 -8.02
C ARG A 173 -13.07 -2.35 -8.50
N ALA A 174 -12.16 -1.96 -7.61
CA ALA A 174 -11.08 -1.05 -7.94
C ALA A 174 -10.18 -1.59 -9.06
N ARG A 175 -9.85 -2.89 -9.04
CA ARG A 175 -9.06 -3.54 -10.11
C ARG A 175 -9.78 -3.49 -11.45
N VAL A 176 -11.07 -3.82 -11.49
CA VAL A 176 -11.87 -3.76 -12.73
C VAL A 176 -11.92 -2.34 -13.28
N ARG A 177 -12.13 -1.34 -12.41
CA ARG A 177 -12.13 0.06 -12.81
C ARG A 177 -10.77 0.51 -13.34
N ARG A 178 -9.69 0.30 -12.59
CA ARG A 178 -8.33 0.74 -12.97
C ARG A 178 -7.87 0.09 -14.26
N GLU A 179 -8.09 -1.21 -14.45
CA GLU A 179 -7.69 -1.92 -15.68
C GLU A 179 -8.50 -1.51 -16.92
N LYS A 180 -9.66 -0.88 -16.73
CA LYS A 180 -10.49 -0.30 -17.80
C LYS A 180 -10.09 1.15 -18.14
N GLU A 181 -9.60 1.88 -17.15
CA GLU A 181 -9.20 3.30 -17.27
C GLU A 181 -7.73 3.48 -17.71
N CYS A 182 -6.94 2.41 -17.77
CA CYS A 182 -5.49 2.45 -17.94
C CYS A 182 -5.01 1.56 -19.08
N HIS A 183 -3.72 1.66 -19.38
CA HIS A 183 -3.08 0.80 -20.36
C HIS A 183 -3.16 -0.67 -19.93
N PRO A 184 -3.20 -1.61 -20.89
CA PRO A 184 -3.33 -3.03 -20.59
C PRO A 184 -2.24 -3.54 -19.65
N VAL A 185 -2.66 -4.40 -18.72
CA VAL A 185 -1.79 -5.09 -17.78
C VAL A 185 -1.79 -6.57 -18.12
N ASN A 186 -0.61 -7.18 -18.25
CA ASN A 186 -0.50 -8.61 -18.55
C ASN A 186 -0.88 -9.49 -17.34
N ALA A 187 -1.07 -10.79 -17.57
CA ALA A 187 -1.51 -11.72 -16.53
C ALA A 187 -0.60 -11.78 -15.30
N VAL A 188 0.72 -11.65 -15.46
CA VAL A 188 1.68 -11.67 -14.34
C VAL A 188 1.51 -10.42 -13.48
N HIS A 189 1.50 -9.24 -14.09
CA HIS A 189 1.32 -7.98 -13.37
C HIS A 189 -0.08 -7.85 -12.77
N GLN A 190 -1.10 -8.45 -13.38
CA GLN A 190 -2.42 -8.56 -12.77
C GLN A 190 -2.41 -9.38 -11.47
N GLU A 191 -1.61 -10.46 -11.39
CA GLU A 191 -1.44 -11.20 -10.13
C GLU A 191 -0.66 -10.38 -9.09
N ILE A 192 0.39 -9.66 -9.49
CA ILE A 192 1.13 -8.73 -8.61
C ILE A 192 0.17 -7.71 -8.00
N ALA A 193 -0.62 -7.04 -8.85
CA ALA A 193 -1.55 -6.00 -8.44
C ALA A 193 -2.62 -6.47 -7.44
N ARG A 194 -3.05 -7.75 -7.54
CA ARG A 194 -3.95 -8.36 -6.55
C ARG A 194 -3.20 -8.72 -5.27
N GLY A 195 -1.98 -9.22 -5.40
CA GLY A 195 -1.11 -9.59 -4.28
C GLY A 195 -0.81 -8.42 -3.35
N GLU A 196 -0.55 -7.24 -3.91
CA GLU A 196 -0.29 -5.98 -3.17
C GLU A 196 -1.36 -5.72 -2.11
N MET A 197 -2.64 -5.70 -2.52
CA MET A 197 -3.74 -5.49 -1.60
C MET A 197 -4.08 -6.73 -0.76
N ALA A 198 -3.90 -7.94 -1.29
CA ALA A 198 -4.13 -9.16 -0.52
C ALA A 198 -3.24 -9.26 0.72
N ILE A 199 -2.01 -8.74 0.66
CA ILE A 199 -1.11 -8.63 1.80
C ILE A 199 -1.71 -7.67 2.84
N ILE A 200 -1.99 -6.43 2.44
CA ILE A 200 -2.39 -5.36 3.36
C ILE A 200 -3.77 -5.61 3.97
N LEU A 201 -4.70 -6.17 3.21
CA LEU A 201 -5.98 -6.62 3.75
C LEU A 201 -5.79 -7.62 4.89
N GLY A 202 -4.82 -8.53 4.78
CA GLY A 202 -4.52 -9.50 5.84
C GLY A 202 -3.81 -8.90 7.04
N VAL A 203 -2.91 -7.92 6.82
CA VAL A 203 -2.20 -7.19 7.89
C VAL A 203 -3.18 -6.49 8.82
N TRP A 204 -4.24 -5.88 8.28
CA TRP A 204 -5.23 -5.11 9.04
C TRP A 204 -6.62 -5.75 9.12
N GLU A 205 -6.72 -7.05 8.83
CA GLU A 205 -8.00 -7.75 8.83
C GLU A 205 -8.64 -7.72 10.21
N THR A 206 -9.79 -7.09 10.32
CA THR A 206 -10.64 -7.09 11.49
C THR A 206 -12.06 -7.51 11.10
N GLN A 207 -12.91 -7.71 12.09
CA GLN A 207 -14.32 -8.01 11.90
C GLN A 207 -15.15 -6.90 12.54
N ALA A 208 -16.17 -6.44 11.83
CA ALA A 208 -17.16 -5.53 12.38
C ALA A 208 -17.88 -6.18 13.56
N GLU A 209 -18.36 -5.36 14.50
CA GLU A 209 -19.14 -5.83 15.65
C GLU A 209 -20.33 -6.69 15.22
N GLY A 210 -20.73 -7.63 16.08
CA GLY A 210 -21.85 -8.54 15.80
C GLY A 210 -21.55 -9.61 14.74
N GLY A 211 -20.29 -9.82 14.36
CA GLY A 211 -19.90 -10.83 13.37
C GLY A 211 -20.13 -10.37 11.91
N GLY A 212 -20.15 -9.06 11.68
CA GLY A 212 -20.41 -8.45 10.37
C GLY A 212 -19.26 -8.59 9.37
N LYS A 213 -19.13 -7.59 8.48
CA LYS A 213 -18.10 -7.55 7.43
C LYS A 213 -16.70 -7.81 8.01
N VAL A 214 -15.88 -8.56 7.27
CA VAL A 214 -14.45 -8.76 7.56
C VAL A 214 -13.64 -7.95 6.56
N GLY A 215 -12.67 -7.16 7.02
CA GLY A 215 -11.84 -6.31 6.18
C GLY A 215 -10.88 -5.43 6.96
N ALA A 216 -10.14 -4.58 6.25
CA ALA A 216 -9.24 -3.58 6.82
C ALA A 216 -9.96 -2.25 7.03
N PRO A 217 -9.71 -1.50 8.12
CA PRO A 217 -10.31 -0.17 8.31
C PRO A 217 -9.96 0.76 7.14
N ALA A 218 -10.97 1.33 6.47
CA ALA A 218 -10.77 2.16 5.28
C ALA A 218 -9.91 3.40 5.57
N GLU A 219 -10.02 3.99 6.77
CA GLU A 219 -9.20 5.12 7.21
C GLU A 219 -7.71 4.76 7.34
N TRP A 220 -7.40 3.52 7.75
CA TRP A 220 -6.01 3.04 7.81
C TRP A 220 -5.44 2.89 6.40
N ILE A 221 -6.24 2.37 5.47
CA ILE A 221 -5.88 2.28 4.05
C ILE A 221 -5.70 3.68 3.45
N ARG A 222 -6.59 4.64 3.75
CA ARG A 222 -6.48 6.05 3.31
C ARG A 222 -5.14 6.64 3.72
N ARG A 223 -4.84 6.57 5.01
CA ARG A 223 -3.61 7.11 5.56
C ARG A 223 -2.36 6.43 5.00
N TRP A 224 -2.40 5.12 4.86
CA TRP A 224 -1.26 4.36 4.33
C TRP A 224 -1.00 4.61 2.85
N LEU A 225 -2.03 4.62 2.00
CA LEU A 225 -1.88 4.93 0.57
C LEU A 225 -1.64 6.43 0.30
N GLY A 226 -2.22 7.30 1.13
CA GLY A 226 -2.21 8.75 0.93
C GLY A 226 -1.03 9.48 1.56
N GLU A 227 -0.57 9.00 2.71
CA GLU A 227 0.49 9.64 3.51
C GLU A 227 1.70 8.72 3.73
N GLU A 228 1.62 7.45 3.32
CA GLU A 228 2.68 6.45 3.52
C GLU A 228 3.09 6.38 5.00
N ARG A 229 2.06 6.35 5.84
CA ARG A 229 2.14 6.41 7.30
C ARG A 229 1.30 5.31 7.92
N LEU A 230 1.87 4.60 8.89
CA LEU A 230 1.13 3.61 9.68
C LEU A 230 0.04 4.30 10.52
N PRO A 231 -1.05 3.58 10.87
CA PRO A 231 -2.01 4.07 11.85
C PRO A 231 -1.31 4.37 13.19
N ASP A 232 -1.75 5.41 13.90
CA ASP A 232 -1.11 5.80 15.16
C ASP A 232 -1.20 4.69 16.21
N GLY A 233 -0.07 4.42 16.88
CA GLY A 233 0.03 3.38 17.90
C GLY A 233 -0.12 1.94 17.38
N TRP A 234 -0.25 1.74 16.07
CA TRP A 234 -0.38 0.41 15.51
C TRP A 234 0.96 -0.33 15.47
N SER A 235 0.90 -1.62 15.80
CA SER A 235 1.97 -2.58 15.62
C SER A 235 1.37 -3.91 15.15
N PRO A 236 2.10 -4.75 14.42
CA PRO A 236 1.58 -6.05 13.99
C PRO A 236 1.23 -6.92 15.20
N THR A 237 -0.04 -7.36 15.27
CA THR A 237 -0.54 -8.27 16.32
C THR A 237 -0.75 -9.70 15.82
N ARG A 238 -0.48 -9.94 14.55
CA ARG A 238 -0.64 -11.24 13.87
C ARG A 238 0.45 -11.43 12.82
N VAL A 239 0.63 -12.69 12.41
CA VAL A 239 1.54 -13.04 11.33
C VAL A 239 0.75 -13.27 10.04
N GLN A 240 1.10 -12.55 8.98
CA GLN A 240 0.52 -12.74 7.65
C GLN A 240 1.28 -13.85 6.88
N GLY A 241 0.58 -14.95 6.61
CA GLY A 241 1.12 -16.12 5.92
C GLY A 241 1.08 -16.03 4.40
N PHE A 242 1.98 -16.76 3.73
CA PHE A 242 2.01 -16.85 2.26
C PHE A 242 0.69 -17.39 1.68
N PHE A 243 0.15 -18.47 2.25
CA PHE A 243 -1.08 -19.08 1.76
C PHE A 243 -2.31 -18.20 1.98
N ASP A 244 -2.33 -17.38 3.04
CA ASP A 244 -3.43 -16.43 3.29
C ASP A 244 -3.45 -15.31 2.24
N VAL A 245 -2.27 -14.86 1.79
CA VAL A 245 -2.14 -13.93 0.67
C VAL A 245 -2.66 -14.57 -0.62
N VAL A 246 -2.23 -15.80 -0.94
CA VAL A 246 -2.67 -16.52 -2.15
C VAL A 246 -4.19 -16.70 -2.15
N LYS A 247 -4.78 -17.08 -1.02
CA LYS A 247 -6.24 -17.24 -0.87
C LYS A 247 -6.96 -15.92 -1.12
N ARG A 248 -6.53 -14.81 -0.49
CA ARG A 248 -7.15 -13.48 -0.70
C ARG A 248 -6.97 -12.99 -2.12
N ALA A 249 -5.80 -13.13 -2.72
CA ALA A 249 -5.54 -12.73 -4.11
C ALA A 249 -6.46 -13.51 -5.09
N LYS A 250 -6.66 -14.81 -4.85
CA LYS A 250 -7.62 -15.63 -5.60
C LYS A 250 -9.06 -15.11 -5.43
N SER A 251 -9.48 -14.74 -4.22
CA SER A 251 -10.80 -14.14 -3.99
C SER A 251 -10.97 -12.82 -4.76
N ILE A 252 -9.96 -11.94 -4.74
CA ILE A 252 -9.97 -10.69 -5.52
C ILE A 252 -10.15 -11.01 -7.01
N LYS A 253 -9.39 -11.98 -7.54
CA LYS A 253 -9.46 -12.40 -8.95
C LYS A 253 -10.84 -12.88 -9.35
N LEU A 254 -11.36 -13.88 -8.64
CA LEU A 254 -12.66 -14.49 -8.97
C LEU A 254 -13.80 -13.46 -8.89
N THR A 255 -13.75 -12.56 -7.91
CA THR A 255 -14.74 -11.49 -7.78
C THR A 255 -14.60 -10.44 -8.89
N ALA A 256 -13.38 -10.08 -9.29
CA ALA A 256 -13.16 -9.16 -10.42
C ALA A 256 -13.67 -9.77 -11.73
N ASP A 257 -13.42 -11.06 -11.97
CA ASP A 257 -13.91 -11.78 -13.14
C ASP A 257 -15.45 -11.80 -13.18
N LYS A 258 -16.09 -12.02 -12.03
CA LYS A 258 -17.55 -11.91 -11.87
C LYS A 258 -18.05 -10.51 -12.24
N PHE A 259 -17.46 -9.43 -11.71
CA PHE A 259 -17.89 -8.06 -12.04
C PHE A 259 -17.72 -7.75 -13.53
N ARG A 260 -16.63 -8.19 -14.17
CA ARG A 260 -16.45 -8.02 -15.63
C ARG A 260 -17.53 -8.75 -16.42
N ALA A 261 -17.90 -9.97 -16.01
CA ALA A 261 -18.97 -10.74 -16.64
C ALA A 261 -20.34 -10.06 -16.49
N GLU A 262 -20.64 -9.51 -15.30
CA GLU A 262 -21.87 -8.75 -15.04
C GLU A 262 -21.94 -7.46 -15.88
N GLU A 263 -20.85 -6.68 -15.97
CA GLU A 263 -20.79 -5.51 -16.85
C GLU A 263 -21.00 -5.87 -18.33
N ALA A 264 -20.44 -7.00 -18.77
CA ALA A 264 -20.60 -7.48 -20.14
C ALA A 264 -22.02 -7.93 -20.45
N ALA A 265 -22.72 -8.55 -19.49
CA ALA A 265 -24.12 -8.93 -19.63
C ALA A 265 -25.05 -7.72 -19.71
N GLN A 266 -24.87 -6.73 -18.82
CA GLN A 266 -25.68 -5.50 -18.81
C GLN A 266 -25.52 -4.66 -20.09
N LYS A 267 -24.36 -4.74 -20.76
CA LYS A 267 -24.13 -4.08 -22.06
C LYS A 267 -24.81 -4.78 -23.23
N LYS A 268 -25.16 -6.06 -23.11
CA LYS A 268 -25.89 -6.81 -24.15
C LYS A 268 -27.41 -6.62 -24.06
N GLU A 269 -27.90 -6.20 -22.89
CA GLU A 269 -29.32 -5.93 -22.63
C GLU A 269 -29.74 -4.48 -22.92
N LYS A 270 -28.78 -3.60 -23.19
CA LYS A 270 -28.98 -2.20 -23.60
C LYS A 270 -28.73 -2.02 -25.09
#